data_AF-A0A348XHW1-F1
#
_entry.id   AF-A0A348XHW1-F1
#
_cell.length_a   1.000
_cell.length_b   1.000
_cell.length_c   1.000
_cell.angle_alpha   90.00
_cell.angle_beta   90.00
_cell.angle_gamma   90.00
#
_symmetry.space_group_name_H-M   'P 1'
#
loop_
_entity.id
_entity.type
_entity.pdbx_description
1 polymer ?
#
loop_
_entity_poly.entity_id
_entity_poly.type
_entity_poly.pdbx_seq_one_letter_code
_entity_poly.pdbx_strand_id
1 'polypeptide(L)'
;MRKTAEYYGIMLFAILSLTMAGHAEVLVVLNDSTSEWAETAVKEGDTLQYTASGKKKRISLDRVSQLLPRPKRGKTYDEPTITKMVIAVEKQMRKHKALRRRLQLLRDEWKARRRVTKDLGPQIEELEKTYHSSSRNLAAYNSFSSNLGMLRFQDLSATHTVQFDEVEQRIRVEFLASQRKVLAGLLKIANPEPAQYMVARELSSVLKSHDALPPVAPKLLGKMRLNTLRGSASRAAKRLKAAPSLTGYLLAHEIWLDLEQHLGESEKELAMIRNKLDALRRDLPKIDKAFVADSSGFPLSKEDLAALRSGQGKFPTRTGDLEVPSARIIPGVTKADASGVHAKLAIVFRVPPPEGDYRLRLAVPSKETIKTTSVPISGAIHRYSVAVKCSGKDLRDAGFQGDVYVELVREGDQGKWQPVSKQTFLAFVSKPEHEH
;
A
#
# COMPACT_ATOMS: atom_id res chain seq x y z
N MET A 1 0.09 -16.64 15.83
CA MET A 1 1.57 -16.48 15.67
C MET A 1 2.10 -16.73 14.25
N ARG A 2 1.26 -16.80 13.20
CA ARG A 2 1.70 -17.00 11.79
C ARG A 2 1.93 -15.71 10.99
N LYS A 3 1.54 -14.53 11.50
CA LYS A 3 1.57 -13.24 10.77
C LYS A 3 2.87 -12.43 10.95
N THR A 4 3.73 -12.80 11.88
CA THR A 4 5.04 -12.13 12.07
C THR A 4 6.07 -12.58 11.05
N ALA A 5 5.96 -13.79 10.49
CA ALA A 5 6.89 -14.31 9.48
C ALA A 5 6.76 -13.61 8.10
N GLU A 6 5.58 -13.14 7.74
CA GLU A 6 5.34 -12.42 6.46
C GLU A 6 5.95 -11.01 6.48
N TYR A 7 5.97 -10.34 7.64
CA TYR A 7 6.60 -9.03 7.80
C TYR A 7 8.14 -9.10 7.76
N TYR A 8 8.75 -10.18 8.27
CA TYR A 8 10.19 -10.40 8.13
C TYR A 8 10.59 -10.73 6.68
N GLY A 9 9.75 -11.44 5.92
CA GLY A 9 10.00 -11.72 4.50
C GLY A 9 10.02 -10.47 3.63
N ILE A 10 9.06 -9.56 3.85
CA ILE A 10 8.95 -8.29 3.11
C ILE A 10 10.03 -7.29 3.55
N MET A 11 10.39 -7.24 4.84
CA MET A 11 11.52 -6.44 5.34
C MET A 11 12.87 -6.96 4.85
N LEU A 12 13.07 -8.28 4.73
CA LEU A 12 14.28 -8.84 4.11
C LEU A 12 14.37 -8.47 2.63
N PHE A 13 13.23 -8.44 1.93
CA PHE A 13 13.14 -8.04 0.51
C PHE A 13 13.41 -6.55 0.33
N ALA A 14 12.92 -5.68 1.22
CA ALA A 14 13.22 -4.26 1.22
C ALA A 14 14.68 -3.96 1.57
N ILE A 15 15.29 -4.73 2.48
CA ILE A 15 16.73 -4.62 2.79
C ILE A 15 17.59 -5.15 1.64
N LEU A 16 17.14 -6.20 0.91
CA LEU A 16 17.82 -6.66 -0.31
C LEU A 16 17.64 -5.71 -1.52
N SER A 17 16.54 -4.97 -1.57
CA SER A 17 16.21 -4.05 -2.68
C SER A 17 16.74 -2.62 -2.44
N LEU A 18 16.86 -2.15 -1.19
CA LEU A 18 17.42 -0.84 -0.86
C LEU A 18 18.95 -0.83 -0.70
N THR A 19 19.63 -1.98 -0.69
CA THR A 19 21.10 -2.03 -0.79
C THR A 19 21.59 -1.95 -2.24
N MET A 20 20.96 -1.09 -3.06
CA MET A 20 21.53 -0.59 -4.33
C MET A 20 22.58 0.51 -4.10
N ALA A 21 23.13 0.62 -2.88
CA ALA A 21 24.41 1.26 -2.64
C ALA A 21 25.50 0.27 -3.09
N GLY A 22 26.01 0.46 -4.31
CA GLY A 22 27.25 -0.13 -4.82
C GLY A 22 27.42 -1.63 -4.56
N HIS A 23 27.11 -2.48 -5.54
CA HIS A 23 27.36 -3.90 -5.41
C HIS A 23 28.86 -4.16 -5.18
N ALA A 24 29.24 -4.49 -3.95
CA ALA A 24 30.60 -4.87 -3.64
C ALA A 24 31.00 -6.14 -4.43
N GLU A 25 31.90 -5.99 -5.39
CA GLU A 25 32.32 -7.03 -6.31
C GLU A 25 33.57 -7.79 -5.84
N VAL A 26 34.42 -7.16 -5.02
CA VAL A 26 35.74 -7.70 -4.65
C VAL A 26 35.99 -7.57 -3.15
N LEU A 27 36.47 -8.64 -2.52
CA LEU A 27 37.00 -8.60 -1.16
C LEU A 27 38.48 -8.24 -1.21
N VAL A 28 38.82 -7.08 -0.68
CA VAL A 28 40.21 -6.63 -0.47
C VAL A 28 40.69 -7.22 0.85
N VAL A 29 41.65 -8.14 0.81
CA VAL A 29 42.28 -8.75 2.00
C VAL A 29 43.62 -8.09 2.23
N LEU A 30 43.83 -7.54 3.42
CA LEU A 30 45.06 -6.85 3.80
C LEU A 30 46.01 -7.77 4.59
N ASN A 31 47.30 -7.43 4.58
CA ASN A 31 48.33 -8.21 5.27
C ASN A 31 48.18 -8.19 6.81
N ASP A 32 47.53 -7.17 7.36
CA ASP A 32 47.20 -7.04 8.79
C ASP A 32 46.01 -7.91 9.25
N SER A 33 45.52 -8.80 8.38
CA SER A 33 44.35 -9.65 8.63
C SER A 33 43.02 -8.91 8.75
N THR A 34 42.92 -7.71 8.19
CA THR A 34 41.65 -7.02 7.97
C THR A 34 41.15 -7.23 6.53
N SER A 35 39.86 -6.97 6.29
CA SER A 35 39.28 -7.06 4.95
C SER A 35 38.12 -6.11 4.73
N GLU A 36 37.99 -5.61 3.51
CA GLU A 36 36.94 -4.68 3.12
C GLU A 36 36.28 -5.12 1.81
N TRP A 37 34.95 -4.98 1.74
CA TRP A 37 34.18 -5.24 0.52
C TRP A 37 34.23 -3.98 -0.33
N ALA A 38 34.68 -4.11 -1.57
CA ALA A 38 34.84 -3.02 -2.51
C ALA A 38 33.95 -3.21 -3.74
N GLU A 39 33.32 -2.14 -4.18
CA GLU A 39 32.51 -2.04 -5.40
C GLU A 39 33.39 -2.13 -6.64
N THR A 40 34.52 -1.43 -6.60
CA THR A 40 35.53 -1.41 -7.65
C THR A 40 36.91 -1.49 -7.01
N ALA A 41 37.86 -2.16 -7.68
CA ALA A 41 39.25 -2.23 -7.27
C ALA A 41 40.14 -2.21 -8.52
N VAL A 42 40.97 -1.17 -8.66
CA VAL A 42 41.85 -0.94 -9.80
C VAL A 42 43.27 -0.77 -9.29
N LYS A 43 44.22 -1.47 -9.91
CA LYS A 43 45.65 -1.31 -9.63
C LYS A 43 46.20 -0.17 -10.47
N GLU A 44 46.90 0.76 -9.84
CA GLU A 44 47.58 1.89 -10.46
C GLU A 44 49.00 1.99 -9.92
N GLY A 45 49.97 1.52 -10.73
CA GLY A 45 51.36 1.39 -10.30
C GLY A 45 51.46 0.55 -9.02
N ASP A 46 52.09 1.12 -7.99
CA ASP A 46 52.27 0.49 -6.67
C ASP A 46 51.08 0.69 -5.71
N THR A 47 49.97 1.24 -6.19
CA THR A 47 48.80 1.53 -5.36
C THR A 47 47.54 0.80 -5.85
N LEU A 48 46.67 0.45 -4.90
CA LEU A 48 45.32 -0.02 -5.16
C LEU A 48 44.35 1.13 -4.87
N GLN A 49 43.59 1.54 -5.89
CA GLN A 49 42.42 2.38 -5.73
C GLN A 49 41.16 1.52 -5.64
N TYR A 50 40.34 1.71 -4.61
CA TYR A 50 39.10 0.95 -4.48
C TYR A 50 37.98 1.79 -3.83
N THR A 51 36.73 1.49 -4.18
CA THR A 51 35.55 2.16 -3.59
C THR A 51 34.87 1.21 -2.62
N ALA A 52 34.77 1.59 -1.35
CA ALA A 52 34.09 0.80 -0.33
C ALA A 52 33.09 1.67 0.43
N SER A 53 31.84 1.21 0.53
CA SER A 53 30.73 1.95 1.15
C SER A 53 30.58 3.37 0.55
N GLY A 54 30.66 3.49 -0.77
CA GLY A 54 30.60 4.77 -1.49
C GLY A 54 31.81 5.70 -1.33
N LYS A 55 32.86 5.30 -0.58
CA LYS A 55 34.08 6.12 -0.39
C LYS A 55 35.26 5.54 -1.18
N LYS A 56 35.91 6.39 -1.98
CA LYS A 56 37.18 6.05 -2.64
C LYS A 56 38.32 6.03 -1.63
N LYS A 57 39.12 4.96 -1.67
CA LYS A 57 40.30 4.75 -0.84
C LYS A 57 41.50 4.41 -1.73
N ARG A 58 42.68 4.81 -1.28
CA ARG A 58 43.96 4.46 -1.91
C ARG A 58 44.88 3.87 -0.87
N ILE A 59 45.42 2.69 -1.16
CA ILE A 59 46.40 2.02 -0.31
C ILE A 59 47.55 1.50 -1.15
N SER A 60 48.72 1.36 -0.55
CA SER A 60 49.87 0.76 -1.21
C SER A 60 49.67 -0.76 -1.38
N LEU A 61 50.11 -1.33 -2.51
CA LEU A 61 49.91 -2.75 -2.86
C LEU A 61 50.67 -3.69 -1.93
N ASP A 62 51.77 -3.26 -1.33
CA ASP A 62 52.52 -3.97 -0.30
C ASP A 62 51.67 -4.31 0.94
N ARG A 63 50.63 -3.52 1.22
CA ARG A 63 49.67 -3.77 2.31
C ARG A 63 48.57 -4.75 1.92
N VAL A 64 48.40 -5.04 0.63
CA VAL A 64 47.35 -5.92 0.11
C VAL A 64 47.86 -7.35 0.06
N SER A 65 47.19 -8.26 0.77
CA SER A 65 47.50 -9.70 0.72
C SER A 65 46.92 -10.34 -0.55
N GLN A 66 45.65 -10.06 -0.87
CA GLN A 66 44.96 -10.61 -2.04
C GLN A 66 43.69 -9.82 -2.37
N LEU A 67 43.34 -9.79 -3.65
CA LEU A 67 42.00 -9.42 -4.13
C LEU A 67 41.22 -10.68 -4.47
N LEU A 68 40.08 -10.88 -3.83
CA LEU A 68 39.23 -12.06 -4.02
C LEU A 68 37.87 -11.63 -4.59
N PRO A 69 37.59 -11.87 -5.89
CA PRO A 69 36.32 -11.50 -6.48
C PRO A 69 35.19 -12.37 -5.93
N ARG A 70 34.01 -11.78 -5.81
CA ARG A 70 32.77 -12.52 -5.56
C ARG A 70 32.29 -13.15 -6.88
N PRO A 71 31.77 -14.40 -6.87
CA PRO A 71 31.21 -14.97 -8.08
C PRO A 71 29.97 -14.17 -8.51
N LYS A 72 30.05 -13.49 -9.66
CA LYS A 72 28.93 -12.76 -10.28
C LYS A 72 27.76 -13.70 -10.57
N ARG A 73 26.54 -13.24 -10.28
CA ARG A 73 25.29 -13.95 -10.60
C ARG A 73 25.07 -13.95 -12.11
N GLY A 74 24.45 -15.01 -12.65
CA GLY A 74 24.17 -15.15 -14.09
C GLY A 74 25.42 -15.30 -14.96
N LYS A 75 26.61 -15.49 -14.36
CA LYS A 75 27.84 -15.78 -15.10
C LYS A 75 28.24 -17.23 -14.89
N THR A 76 28.43 -17.94 -15.99
CA THR A 76 29.01 -19.29 -15.99
C THR A 76 30.52 -19.18 -15.79
N TYR A 77 31.06 -20.07 -14.96
CA TYR A 77 32.49 -20.22 -14.73
C TYR A 77 32.87 -21.65 -15.08
N ASP A 78 34.00 -21.83 -15.75
CA ASP A 78 34.59 -23.14 -15.97
C ASP A 78 35.19 -23.70 -14.67
N GLU A 79 35.24 -25.02 -14.56
CA GLU A 79 35.77 -25.73 -13.37
C GLU A 79 37.20 -25.30 -12.99
N PRO A 80 38.13 -25.05 -13.93
CA PRO A 80 39.45 -24.49 -13.61
C PRO A 80 39.37 -23.13 -12.90
N THR A 81 38.51 -22.22 -13.34
CA THR A 81 38.34 -20.91 -12.69
C THR A 81 37.77 -21.04 -11.29
N ILE A 82 36.73 -21.86 -11.11
CA ILE A 82 36.13 -22.10 -9.79
C ILE A 82 37.19 -22.69 -8.85
N THR A 83 37.94 -23.68 -9.31
CA THR A 83 39.03 -24.32 -8.56
C THR A 83 40.10 -23.33 -8.14
N LYS A 84 40.56 -22.49 -9.08
CA LYS A 84 41.55 -21.44 -8.83
C LYS A 84 41.08 -20.47 -7.74
N MET A 85 39.82 -20.05 -7.79
CA MET A 85 39.26 -19.12 -6.79
C MET A 85 39.11 -19.77 -5.42
N VAL A 86 38.62 -21.01 -5.35
CA VAL A 86 38.53 -21.77 -4.09
C VAL A 86 39.91 -21.91 -3.44
N ILE A 87 40.94 -22.29 -4.21
CA ILE A 87 42.32 -22.42 -3.71
C ILE A 87 42.83 -21.06 -3.21
N ALA A 88 42.59 -19.97 -3.94
CA ALA A 88 42.99 -18.64 -3.53
C ALA A 88 42.34 -18.23 -2.19
N VAL A 89 41.04 -18.50 -2.01
CA VAL A 89 40.32 -18.23 -0.76
C VAL A 89 40.87 -19.10 0.38
N GLU A 90 41.06 -20.40 0.15
CA GLU A 90 41.58 -21.33 1.16
C GLU A 90 43.02 -20.98 1.60
N LYS A 91 43.87 -20.49 0.68
CA LYS A 91 45.20 -19.95 1.02
C LYS A 91 45.09 -18.76 1.98
N GLN A 92 44.17 -17.83 1.71
CA GLN A 92 43.95 -16.68 2.59
C GLN A 92 43.33 -17.07 3.94
N MET A 93 42.50 -18.11 3.98
CA MET A 93 41.98 -18.65 5.25
C MET A 93 43.08 -19.21 6.16
N ARG A 94 44.11 -19.84 5.59
CA ARG A 94 45.28 -20.34 6.34
C ARG A 94 46.15 -19.20 6.88
N LYS A 95 46.36 -18.16 6.07
CA LYS A 95 47.18 -16.99 6.42
C LYS A 95 46.50 -16.06 7.44
N HIS A 96 45.20 -15.81 7.30
CA HIS A 96 44.46 -14.83 8.09
C HIS A 96 43.35 -15.49 8.93
N LYS A 97 43.72 -16.07 10.08
CA LYS A 97 42.79 -16.78 10.97
C LYS A 97 41.61 -15.90 11.43
N ALA A 98 41.83 -14.60 11.64
CA ALA A 98 40.80 -13.64 12.03
C ALA A 98 39.68 -13.48 10.98
N LEU A 99 39.97 -13.72 9.69
CA LEU A 99 39.03 -13.58 8.58
C LEU A 99 38.29 -14.87 8.23
N ARG A 100 38.53 -15.96 8.97
CA ARG A 100 38.06 -17.31 8.62
C ARG A 100 36.57 -17.35 8.32
N ARG A 101 35.70 -16.72 9.13
CA ARG A 101 34.25 -16.72 8.91
C ARG A 101 33.85 -16.04 7.58
N ARG A 102 34.46 -14.91 7.25
CA ARG A 102 34.13 -14.14 6.04
C ARG A 102 34.65 -14.83 4.78
N LEU A 103 35.87 -15.36 4.84
CA LEU A 103 36.46 -16.14 3.74
C LEU A 103 35.76 -17.50 3.57
N GLN A 104 35.26 -18.10 4.64
CA GLN A 104 34.45 -19.32 4.58
C GLN A 104 33.17 -19.10 3.76
N LEU A 105 32.46 -17.99 3.97
CA LEU A 105 31.28 -17.64 3.17
C LEU A 105 31.63 -17.50 1.68
N LEU A 106 32.71 -16.77 1.35
CA LEU A 106 33.14 -16.60 -0.03
C LEU A 106 33.57 -17.93 -0.68
N ARG A 107 34.24 -18.80 0.07
CA ARG A 107 34.60 -20.16 -0.37
C ARG A 107 33.36 -20.96 -0.71
N ASP A 108 32.35 -20.91 0.15
CA ASP A 108 31.13 -21.70 -0.01
C ASP A 108 30.31 -21.16 -1.20
N GLU A 109 30.29 -19.85 -1.43
CA GLU A 109 29.71 -19.24 -2.64
C GLU A 109 30.39 -19.74 -3.93
N TRP A 110 31.73 -19.81 -3.96
CA TRP A 110 32.46 -20.36 -5.11
C TRP A 110 32.24 -21.87 -5.27
N LYS A 111 32.26 -22.65 -4.18
CA LYS A 111 32.01 -24.10 -4.23
C LYS A 111 30.57 -24.43 -4.66
N ALA A 112 29.59 -23.59 -4.32
CA ALA A 112 28.22 -23.78 -4.75
C ALA A 112 28.06 -23.76 -6.28
N ARG A 113 28.97 -23.08 -7.01
CA ARG A 113 29.00 -23.05 -8.48
C ARG A 113 29.39 -24.38 -9.13
N ARG A 114 29.99 -25.30 -8.36
CA ARG A 114 30.31 -26.67 -8.81
C ARG A 114 29.11 -27.61 -8.78
N ARG A 115 28.06 -27.26 -8.02
CA ARG A 115 26.89 -28.12 -7.92
C ARG A 115 26.17 -28.09 -9.26
N VAL A 116 25.83 -29.27 -9.77
CA VAL A 116 24.90 -29.38 -10.90
C VAL A 116 23.61 -28.70 -10.47
N THR A 117 23.29 -27.58 -11.12
CA THR A 117 22.02 -26.89 -10.90
C THR A 117 20.93 -27.87 -11.28
N LYS A 118 19.95 -28.06 -10.38
CA LYS A 118 18.73 -28.83 -10.66
C LYS A 118 18.19 -28.31 -11.99
N ASP A 119 17.81 -29.19 -12.90
CA ASP A 119 17.23 -28.74 -14.16
C ASP A 119 15.98 -27.89 -13.88
N LEU A 120 16.06 -26.61 -14.25
CA LEU A 120 15.01 -25.63 -14.04
C LEU A 120 14.12 -25.51 -15.27
N GLY A 121 14.47 -26.14 -16.40
CA GLY A 121 13.70 -26.09 -17.64
C GLY A 121 12.20 -26.38 -17.44
N PRO A 122 11.81 -27.49 -16.79
CA PRO A 122 10.41 -27.80 -16.53
C PRO A 122 9.69 -26.77 -15.67
N GLN A 123 10.39 -26.11 -14.73
CA GLN A 123 9.80 -25.08 -13.88
C GLN A 123 9.59 -23.76 -14.64
N ILE A 124 10.52 -23.43 -15.55
CA ILE A 124 10.38 -22.26 -16.45
C ILE A 124 9.17 -22.47 -17.37
N GLU A 125 9.04 -23.65 -17.98
CA GLU A 125 7.90 -24.01 -18.83
C GLU A 125 6.56 -23.96 -18.06
N GLU A 126 6.54 -24.45 -16.82
CA GLU A 126 5.33 -24.41 -15.99
C GLU A 126 4.91 -22.97 -15.62
N LEU A 127 5.88 -22.09 -15.35
CA LEU A 127 5.59 -20.66 -15.14
C LEU A 127 5.01 -20.00 -16.39
N GLU A 128 5.54 -20.33 -17.57
CA GLU A 128 5.02 -19.84 -18.84
C GLU A 128 3.56 -20.33 -19.06
N LYS A 129 3.29 -21.62 -18.86
CA LYS A 129 1.93 -22.20 -18.92
C LYS A 129 0.97 -21.54 -17.92
N THR A 130 1.42 -21.31 -16.69
CA THR A 130 0.64 -20.65 -15.64
C THR A 130 0.29 -19.22 -16.05
N TYR A 131 1.23 -18.48 -16.64
CA TYR A 131 0.94 -17.13 -17.15
C TYR A 131 -0.07 -17.17 -18.30
N HIS A 132 0.10 -18.07 -19.28
CA HIS A 132 -0.80 -18.13 -20.43
C HIS A 132 -2.23 -18.58 -20.09
N SER A 133 -2.41 -19.39 -19.03
CA SER A 133 -3.71 -19.79 -18.50
C SER A 133 -4.36 -18.76 -17.58
N SER A 134 -3.63 -17.70 -17.20
CA SER A 134 -4.15 -16.61 -16.36
C SER A 134 -4.92 -15.55 -17.15
N SER A 135 -5.43 -14.54 -16.44
CA SER A 135 -6.07 -13.35 -17.04
C SER A 135 -5.10 -12.40 -17.76
N ARG A 136 -3.78 -12.65 -17.70
CA ARG A 136 -2.72 -11.86 -18.38
C ARG A 136 -2.79 -10.35 -18.07
N ASN A 137 -3.25 -10.02 -16.86
CA ASN A 137 -3.29 -8.66 -16.33
C ASN A 137 -1.96 -8.32 -15.62
N LEU A 138 -1.84 -7.09 -15.10
CA LEU A 138 -0.63 -6.63 -14.40
C LEU A 138 -0.26 -7.52 -13.20
N ALA A 139 -1.25 -8.00 -12.45
CA ALA A 139 -1.01 -8.90 -11.32
C ALA A 139 -0.41 -10.24 -11.76
N ALA A 140 -0.92 -10.83 -12.85
CA ALA A 140 -0.38 -12.05 -13.42
C ALA A 140 1.06 -11.85 -13.95
N TYR A 141 1.33 -10.73 -14.62
CA TYR A 141 2.68 -10.40 -15.10
C TYR A 141 3.68 -10.21 -13.95
N ASN A 142 3.29 -9.49 -12.89
CA ASN A 142 4.13 -9.28 -11.72
C ASN A 142 4.41 -10.62 -11.00
N SER A 143 3.41 -11.49 -10.89
CA SER A 143 3.58 -12.83 -10.33
C SER A 143 4.56 -13.67 -11.15
N PHE A 144 4.39 -13.68 -12.47
CA PHE A 144 5.30 -14.36 -13.39
C PHE A 144 6.74 -13.82 -13.26
N SER A 145 6.93 -12.49 -13.35
CA SER A 145 8.25 -11.84 -13.27
C SER A 145 8.94 -12.13 -11.93
N SER A 146 8.20 -12.07 -10.82
CA SER A 146 8.73 -12.42 -9.50
C SER A 146 9.16 -13.88 -9.41
N ASN A 147 8.32 -14.81 -9.89
CA ASN A 147 8.63 -16.24 -9.84
C ASN A 147 9.80 -16.60 -10.76
N LEU A 148 9.87 -15.98 -11.95
CA LEU A 148 11.00 -16.13 -12.86
C LEU A 148 12.30 -15.61 -12.22
N GLY A 149 12.24 -14.46 -11.52
CA GLY A 149 13.35 -13.93 -10.74
C GLY A 149 13.82 -14.87 -9.63
N MET A 150 12.89 -15.58 -8.97
CA MET A 150 13.21 -16.60 -7.98
C MET A 150 13.88 -17.83 -8.60
N LEU A 151 13.43 -18.30 -9.76
CA LEU A 151 14.11 -19.39 -10.47
C LEU A 151 15.49 -18.96 -10.95
N ARG A 152 15.64 -17.73 -11.45
CA ARG A 152 16.94 -17.16 -11.84
C ARG A 152 17.90 -17.07 -10.65
N PHE A 153 17.39 -16.85 -9.44
CA PHE A 153 18.18 -16.90 -8.22
C PHE A 153 18.67 -18.32 -7.88
N GLN A 154 17.88 -19.34 -8.20
CA GLN A 154 18.25 -20.75 -8.00
C GLN A 154 19.26 -21.24 -9.05
N ASP A 155 19.35 -20.59 -10.21
CA ASP A 155 20.33 -20.92 -11.26
C ASP A 155 21.75 -20.42 -10.92
N LEU A 156 22.43 -21.19 -10.07
CA LEU A 156 23.77 -20.83 -9.62
C LEU A 156 24.85 -21.03 -10.70
N SER A 157 24.65 -21.90 -11.69
CA SER A 157 25.62 -22.10 -12.79
C SER A 157 25.35 -21.23 -14.01
N ALA A 158 24.23 -20.47 -13.99
CA ALA A 158 23.77 -19.65 -15.10
C ALA A 158 23.45 -20.49 -16.36
N THR A 159 23.08 -21.76 -16.18
CA THR A 159 22.84 -22.72 -17.27
C THR A 159 21.61 -22.34 -18.09
N HIS A 160 20.59 -21.75 -17.48
CA HIS A 160 19.31 -21.43 -18.12
C HIS A 160 19.17 -19.93 -18.41
N THR A 161 20.25 -19.15 -18.32
CA THR A 161 20.23 -17.68 -18.49
C THR A 161 19.56 -17.25 -19.79
N VAL A 162 19.90 -17.90 -20.91
CA VAL A 162 19.31 -17.60 -22.24
C VAL A 162 17.81 -17.88 -22.22
N GLN A 163 17.40 -19.03 -21.67
CA GLN A 163 15.99 -19.39 -21.56
C GLN A 163 15.21 -18.41 -20.68
N PHE A 164 15.77 -17.97 -19.55
CA PHE A 164 15.16 -16.93 -18.72
C PHE A 164 14.93 -15.64 -19.49
N ASP A 165 15.96 -15.13 -20.17
CA ASP A 165 15.88 -13.87 -20.90
C ASP A 165 14.90 -13.96 -22.09
N GLU A 166 14.86 -15.09 -22.79
CA GLU A 166 13.91 -15.35 -23.89
C GLU A 166 12.46 -15.43 -23.41
N VAL A 167 12.18 -16.16 -22.33
CA VAL A 167 10.82 -16.31 -21.79
C VAL A 167 10.37 -14.98 -21.18
N GLU A 168 11.23 -14.28 -20.44
CA GLU A 168 10.92 -12.94 -19.90
C GLU A 168 10.54 -11.97 -21.01
N GLN A 169 11.33 -11.90 -22.07
CA GLN A 169 11.10 -10.98 -23.18
C GLN A 169 9.81 -11.32 -23.95
N ARG A 170 9.56 -12.60 -24.21
CA ARG A 170 8.34 -13.08 -24.89
C ARG A 170 7.09 -12.70 -24.09
N ILE A 171 7.05 -13.03 -22.82
CA ILE A 171 5.92 -12.76 -21.92
C ILE A 171 5.72 -11.25 -21.74
N ARG A 172 6.81 -10.48 -21.67
CA ARG A 172 6.75 -9.01 -21.64
C ARG A 172 6.11 -8.44 -22.91
N VAL A 173 6.53 -8.90 -24.09
CA VAL A 173 5.96 -8.44 -25.37
C VAL A 173 4.47 -8.75 -25.44
N GLU A 174 4.06 -9.95 -25.05
CA GLU A 174 2.65 -10.36 -25.01
C GLU A 174 1.83 -9.53 -24.01
N PHE A 175 2.36 -9.32 -22.81
CA PHE A 175 1.75 -8.49 -21.78
C PHE A 175 1.48 -7.08 -22.32
N LEU A 176 2.52 -6.43 -22.86
CA LEU A 176 2.42 -5.06 -23.38
C LEU A 176 1.44 -4.99 -24.57
N ALA A 177 1.42 -5.98 -25.46
CA ALA A 177 0.47 -6.06 -26.55
C ALA A 177 -0.98 -6.16 -26.05
N SER A 178 -1.22 -6.99 -25.02
CA SER A 178 -2.52 -7.12 -24.35
C SER A 178 -2.98 -5.79 -23.74
N GLN A 179 -2.10 -5.13 -22.97
CA GLN A 179 -2.42 -3.85 -22.33
C GLN A 179 -2.72 -2.73 -23.36
N ARG A 180 -1.98 -2.70 -24.47
CA ARG A 180 -2.26 -1.76 -25.59
C ARG A 180 -3.65 -1.99 -26.17
N LYS A 181 -4.07 -3.24 -26.34
CA LYS A 181 -5.40 -3.58 -26.87
C LYS A 181 -6.51 -3.13 -25.91
N VAL A 182 -6.34 -3.35 -24.61
CA VAL A 182 -7.30 -2.91 -23.57
C VAL A 182 -7.38 -1.38 -23.55
N LEU A 183 -6.24 -0.68 -23.51
CA LEU A 183 -6.20 0.78 -23.55
C LEU A 183 -6.88 1.33 -24.81
N ALA A 184 -6.60 0.76 -25.98
CA ALA A 184 -7.24 1.16 -27.23
C ALA A 184 -8.76 0.96 -27.21
N GLY A 185 -9.26 -0.06 -26.51
CA GLY A 185 -10.69 -0.27 -26.27
C GLY A 185 -11.29 0.83 -25.38
N LEU A 186 -10.65 1.13 -24.25
CA LEU A 186 -11.10 2.16 -23.31
C LEU A 186 -11.14 3.56 -23.94
N LEU A 187 -10.12 3.90 -24.73
CA LEU A 187 -10.02 5.20 -25.40
C LEU A 187 -11.10 5.44 -26.48
N LYS A 188 -11.82 4.39 -26.92
CA LYS A 188 -12.94 4.49 -27.87
C LYS A 188 -14.28 4.77 -27.20
N ILE A 189 -14.36 4.68 -25.87
CA ILE A 189 -15.61 4.88 -25.13
C ILE A 189 -16.00 6.36 -25.20
N ALA A 190 -17.18 6.66 -25.77
CA ALA A 190 -17.64 8.04 -25.97
C ALA A 190 -17.94 8.77 -24.66
N ASN A 191 -18.58 8.07 -23.71
CA ASN A 191 -19.01 8.59 -22.41
C ASN A 191 -18.45 7.73 -21.26
N PRO A 192 -17.14 7.83 -20.97
CA PRO A 192 -16.53 6.94 -20.00
C PRO A 192 -16.94 7.30 -18.57
N GLU A 193 -17.09 6.27 -17.74
CA GLU A 193 -17.22 6.43 -16.30
C GLU A 193 -15.87 6.76 -15.64
N PRO A 194 -15.86 7.39 -14.44
CA PRO A 194 -14.62 7.68 -13.72
C PRO A 194 -13.72 6.45 -13.55
N ALA A 195 -14.28 5.30 -13.18
CA ALA A 195 -13.53 4.05 -13.03
C ALA A 195 -12.82 3.64 -14.34
N GLN A 196 -13.49 3.78 -15.48
CA GLN A 196 -12.90 3.45 -16.79
C GLN A 196 -11.74 4.38 -17.16
N TYR A 197 -11.86 5.68 -16.84
CA TYR A 197 -10.75 6.61 -17.00
C TYR A 197 -9.57 6.26 -16.10
N MET A 198 -9.82 5.89 -14.84
CA MET A 198 -8.76 5.49 -13.90
C MET A 198 -7.99 4.28 -14.39
N VAL A 199 -8.69 3.24 -14.88
CA VAL A 199 -8.05 2.07 -15.51
C VAL A 199 -7.22 2.50 -16.72
N ALA A 200 -7.75 3.36 -17.60
CA ALA A 200 -7.01 3.84 -18.77
C ALA A 200 -5.74 4.65 -18.38
N ARG A 201 -5.83 5.47 -17.33
CA ARG A 201 -4.70 6.25 -16.78
C ARG A 201 -3.61 5.33 -16.23
N GLU A 202 -3.99 4.31 -15.47
CA GLU A 202 -3.05 3.32 -14.93
C GLU A 202 -2.36 2.53 -16.03
N LEU A 203 -3.11 2.01 -17.01
CA LEU A 203 -2.56 1.33 -18.18
C LEU A 203 -1.62 2.22 -18.99
N SER A 204 -1.97 3.51 -19.14
CA SER A 204 -1.09 4.48 -19.81
C SER A 204 0.22 4.68 -19.05
N SER A 205 0.20 4.66 -17.72
CA SER A 205 1.41 4.77 -16.88
C SER A 205 2.31 3.54 -17.05
N VAL A 206 1.73 2.34 -16.97
CA VAL A 206 2.45 1.07 -17.17
C VAL A 206 3.08 1.01 -18.56
N LEU A 207 2.33 1.35 -19.60
CA LEU A 207 2.88 1.36 -20.96
C LEU A 207 3.98 2.42 -21.15
N LYS A 208 3.86 3.56 -20.47
CA LYS A 208 4.89 4.62 -20.50
C LYS A 208 6.19 4.17 -19.84
N SER A 209 6.13 3.48 -18.69
CA SER A 209 7.34 2.99 -17.99
C SER A 209 8.11 1.92 -18.77
N HIS A 210 7.50 1.35 -19.81
CA HIS A 210 8.12 0.34 -20.68
C HIS A 210 8.35 0.84 -22.12
N ASP A 211 8.31 2.15 -22.37
CA ASP A 211 8.46 2.76 -23.71
C ASP A 211 7.51 2.17 -24.76
N ALA A 212 6.34 1.72 -24.30
CA ALA A 212 5.37 0.98 -25.09
C ALA A 212 4.06 1.76 -25.30
N LEU A 213 3.98 3.00 -24.83
CA LEU A 213 2.78 3.83 -24.97
C LEU A 213 2.62 4.33 -26.42
N PRO A 214 1.47 4.12 -27.07
CA PRO A 214 1.23 4.66 -28.41
C PRO A 214 1.29 6.19 -28.42
N PRO A 215 1.93 6.84 -29.41
CA PRO A 215 2.08 8.31 -29.45
C PRO A 215 0.77 9.10 -29.39
N VAL A 216 -0.32 8.51 -29.90
CA VAL A 216 -1.65 9.13 -29.92
C VAL A 216 -2.38 8.99 -28.58
N ALA A 217 -1.96 8.06 -27.71
CA ALA A 217 -2.65 7.74 -26.47
C ALA A 217 -2.75 8.92 -25.48
N PRO A 218 -1.70 9.75 -25.23
CA PRO A 218 -1.82 10.89 -24.32
C PRO A 218 -2.92 11.89 -24.74
N LYS A 219 -3.02 12.19 -26.04
CA LYS A 219 -4.05 13.09 -26.58
C LYS A 219 -5.46 12.50 -26.40
N LEU A 220 -5.62 11.20 -26.68
CA LEU A 220 -6.91 10.52 -26.50
C LEU A 220 -7.28 10.38 -25.02
N LEU A 221 -6.32 10.15 -24.14
CA LEU A 221 -6.54 10.08 -22.70
C LEU A 221 -6.99 11.45 -22.14
N GLY A 222 -6.39 12.55 -22.62
CA GLY A 222 -6.84 13.90 -22.29
C GLY A 222 -8.28 14.17 -22.76
N LYS A 223 -8.65 13.72 -23.96
CA LYS A 223 -10.03 13.81 -24.47
C LYS A 223 -10.99 12.97 -23.63
N MET A 224 -10.61 11.74 -23.29
CA MET A 224 -11.37 10.83 -22.43
C MET A 224 -11.61 11.47 -21.06
N ARG A 225 -10.56 12.05 -20.43
CA ARG A 225 -10.65 12.78 -19.16
C ARG A 225 -11.71 13.88 -19.22
N LEU A 226 -11.63 14.74 -20.22
CA LEU A 226 -12.56 15.86 -20.39
C LEU A 226 -14.00 15.39 -20.62
N ASN A 227 -14.19 14.31 -21.39
CA ASN A 227 -15.50 13.70 -21.60
C ASN A 227 -16.07 13.12 -20.30
N THR A 228 -15.25 12.40 -19.53
CA THR A 228 -15.65 11.88 -18.21
C THR A 228 -15.97 13.00 -17.24
N LEU A 229 -15.15 14.05 -17.17
CA LEU A 229 -15.38 15.22 -16.33
C LEU A 229 -16.73 15.89 -16.64
N ARG A 230 -16.98 16.20 -17.92
CA ARG A 230 -18.22 16.85 -18.38
C ARG A 230 -19.44 15.94 -18.20
N GLY A 231 -19.31 14.65 -18.55
CA GLY A 231 -20.38 13.66 -18.42
C GLY A 231 -20.79 13.45 -16.97
N SER A 232 -19.82 13.27 -16.06
CA SER A 232 -20.07 13.12 -14.63
C SER A 232 -20.64 14.38 -13.99
N ALA A 233 -20.11 15.56 -14.34
CA ALA A 233 -20.68 16.84 -13.87
C ALA A 233 -22.15 17.01 -14.28
N SER A 234 -22.48 16.68 -15.54
CA SER A 234 -23.85 16.71 -16.05
C SER A 234 -24.75 15.70 -15.32
N ARG A 235 -24.25 14.47 -15.08
CA ARG A 235 -24.98 13.44 -14.30
C ARG A 235 -25.27 13.89 -12.87
N ALA A 236 -24.28 14.48 -12.18
CA ALA A 236 -24.47 14.99 -10.83
C ALA A 236 -25.56 16.07 -10.76
N ALA A 237 -25.52 17.03 -11.69
CA ALA A 237 -26.53 18.09 -11.76
C ALA A 237 -27.93 17.55 -12.09
N LYS A 238 -28.04 16.61 -13.05
CA LYS A 238 -29.31 15.98 -13.43
C LYS A 238 -29.91 15.16 -12.28
N ARG A 239 -29.10 14.37 -11.58
CA ARG A 239 -29.56 13.56 -10.44
C ARG A 239 -30.19 14.41 -9.35
N LEU A 240 -29.52 15.48 -8.95
CA LEU A 240 -30.05 16.36 -7.92
C LEU A 240 -31.34 17.07 -8.36
N LYS A 241 -31.41 17.50 -9.62
CA LYS A 241 -32.61 18.15 -10.16
C LYS A 241 -33.80 17.20 -10.25
N ALA A 242 -33.57 15.94 -10.62
CA ALA A 242 -34.63 14.94 -10.77
C ALA A 242 -35.19 14.47 -9.42
N ALA A 243 -34.35 14.41 -8.38
CA ALA A 243 -34.74 14.02 -7.03
C ALA A 243 -34.07 14.95 -6.01
N PRO A 244 -34.70 16.10 -5.68
CA PRO A 244 -34.20 17.02 -4.67
C PRO A 244 -34.45 16.44 -3.27
N SER A 245 -33.65 15.43 -2.92
CA SER A 245 -33.69 14.72 -1.65
C SER A 245 -32.29 14.61 -1.05
N LEU A 246 -32.21 14.22 0.23
CA LEU A 246 -30.93 13.95 0.90
C LEU A 246 -30.08 12.92 0.14
N THR A 247 -30.69 11.85 -0.37
CA THR A 247 -30.02 10.84 -1.19
C THR A 247 -29.49 11.44 -2.49
N GLY A 248 -30.27 12.31 -3.16
CA GLY A 248 -29.84 13.01 -4.36
C GLY A 248 -28.64 13.94 -4.11
N TYR A 249 -28.63 14.65 -2.97
CA TYR A 249 -27.49 15.45 -2.53
C TYR A 249 -26.24 14.59 -2.35
N LEU A 250 -26.33 13.47 -1.62
CA LEU A 250 -25.19 12.61 -1.33
C LEU A 250 -24.58 12.02 -2.60
N LEU A 251 -25.41 11.50 -3.51
CA LEU A 251 -24.96 10.96 -4.79
C LEU A 251 -24.32 12.03 -5.69
N ALA A 252 -24.85 13.25 -5.68
CA ALA A 252 -24.26 14.35 -6.44
C ALA A 252 -22.92 14.78 -5.81
N HIS A 253 -22.86 14.89 -4.49
CA HIS A 253 -21.67 15.27 -3.74
C HIS A 253 -20.53 14.25 -3.94
N GLU A 254 -20.82 12.95 -3.89
CA GLU A 254 -19.89 11.86 -4.20
C GLU A 254 -19.24 12.04 -5.57
N ILE A 255 -20.06 12.22 -6.61
CA ILE A 255 -19.55 12.42 -7.97
C ILE A 255 -18.60 13.62 -8.03
N TRP A 256 -18.93 14.75 -7.38
CA TRP A 256 -18.07 15.92 -7.39
C TRP A 256 -16.75 15.72 -6.63
N LEU A 257 -16.75 14.93 -5.56
CA LEU A 257 -15.51 14.56 -4.86
C LEU A 257 -14.62 13.67 -5.72
N ASP A 258 -15.19 12.65 -6.37
CA ASP A 258 -14.45 11.80 -7.30
C ASP A 258 -13.83 12.63 -8.43
N LEU A 259 -14.58 13.63 -8.93
CA LEU A 259 -14.06 14.56 -9.93
C LEU A 259 -12.87 15.39 -9.38
N GLU A 260 -12.95 15.88 -8.13
CA GLU A 260 -11.87 16.64 -7.50
C GLU A 260 -10.61 15.79 -7.30
N GLN A 261 -10.78 14.57 -6.79
CA GLN A 261 -9.66 13.70 -6.41
C GLN A 261 -8.95 13.08 -7.63
N HIS A 262 -9.69 12.77 -8.69
CA HIS A 262 -9.19 11.91 -9.76
C HIS A 262 -9.13 12.55 -11.15
N LEU A 263 -9.92 13.60 -11.40
CA LEU A 263 -10.12 14.15 -12.75
C LEU A 263 -9.77 15.64 -12.90
N GLY A 264 -9.73 16.40 -11.80
CA GLY A 264 -9.28 17.78 -11.80
C GLY A 264 -7.76 17.88 -11.95
N GLU A 265 -7.28 18.47 -13.05
CA GLU A 265 -5.84 18.64 -13.30
C GLU A 265 -5.42 20.11 -13.22
N SER A 266 -6.25 21.03 -13.72
CA SER A 266 -5.96 22.46 -13.70
C SER A 266 -6.60 23.16 -12.50
N GLU A 267 -5.97 24.24 -12.02
CA GLU A 267 -6.52 25.08 -10.95
C GLU A 267 -7.93 25.59 -11.28
N LYS A 268 -8.18 25.92 -12.55
CA LYS A 268 -9.49 26.37 -13.03
C LYS A 268 -10.55 25.27 -12.90
N GLU A 269 -10.23 24.03 -13.23
CA GLU A 269 -11.14 22.90 -13.08
C GLU A 269 -11.38 22.58 -11.61
N LEU A 270 -10.34 22.57 -10.78
CA LEU A 270 -10.46 22.34 -9.34
C LEU A 270 -11.29 23.44 -8.68
N ALA A 271 -11.08 24.71 -9.03
CA ALA A 271 -11.89 25.82 -8.54
C ALA A 271 -13.36 25.69 -8.96
N MET A 272 -13.63 25.28 -10.20
CA MET A 272 -14.99 25.00 -10.67
C MET A 272 -15.64 23.87 -9.84
N ILE A 273 -14.93 22.76 -9.60
CA ILE A 273 -15.43 21.62 -8.82
C ILE A 273 -15.70 22.04 -7.37
N ARG A 274 -14.77 22.74 -6.72
CA ARG A 274 -14.92 23.26 -5.35
C ARG A 274 -16.09 24.21 -5.21
N ASN A 275 -16.25 25.14 -6.16
CA ASN A 275 -17.40 26.05 -6.19
C ASN A 275 -18.74 25.29 -6.29
N LYS A 276 -18.77 24.15 -6.99
CA LYS A 276 -19.96 23.28 -7.07
C LYS A 276 -20.21 22.52 -5.79
N LEU A 277 -19.16 21.99 -5.14
CA LEU A 277 -19.27 21.37 -3.82
C LEU A 277 -19.81 22.39 -2.78
N ASP A 278 -19.29 23.61 -2.77
CA ASP A 278 -19.75 24.67 -1.85
C ASP A 278 -21.17 25.15 -2.16
N ALA A 279 -21.57 25.18 -3.43
CA ALA A 279 -22.97 25.43 -3.80
C ALA A 279 -23.89 24.31 -3.27
N LEU A 280 -23.53 23.04 -3.47
CA LEU A 280 -24.30 21.91 -2.94
C LEU A 280 -24.48 21.98 -1.43
N ARG A 281 -23.40 22.27 -0.69
CA ARG A 281 -23.43 22.43 0.77
C ARG A 281 -24.40 23.53 1.21
N ARG A 282 -24.39 24.67 0.51
CA ARG A 282 -25.30 25.80 0.77
C ARG A 282 -26.75 25.52 0.40
N ASP A 283 -26.98 24.64 -0.57
CA ASP A 283 -28.33 24.28 -1.03
C ASP A 283 -28.95 23.13 -0.22
N LEU A 284 -28.18 22.38 0.58
CA LEU A 284 -28.70 21.30 1.41
C LEU A 284 -29.90 21.71 2.29
N PRO A 285 -29.89 22.87 3.01
CA PRO A 285 -31.04 23.30 3.80
C PRO A 285 -32.29 23.63 2.98
N LYS A 286 -32.14 23.88 1.67
CA LYS A 286 -33.25 24.09 0.73
C LYS A 286 -33.85 22.75 0.28
N ILE A 287 -33.03 21.71 0.20
CA ILE A 287 -33.43 20.34 -0.13
C ILE A 287 -34.13 19.72 1.08
N ASP A 288 -33.53 19.83 2.26
CA ASP A 288 -34.09 19.36 3.52
C ASP A 288 -33.71 20.30 4.66
N LYS A 289 -34.71 21.00 5.20
CA LYS A 289 -34.54 22.02 6.25
C LYS A 289 -34.02 21.45 7.57
N ALA A 290 -34.12 20.13 7.77
CA ALA A 290 -33.61 19.47 8.96
C ALA A 290 -32.07 19.39 8.97
N PHE A 291 -31.43 19.51 7.80
CA PHE A 291 -30.00 19.27 7.63
C PHE A 291 -29.21 20.50 7.18
N VAL A 292 -27.94 20.51 7.59
CA VAL A 292 -26.91 21.48 7.22
C VAL A 292 -25.63 20.72 6.91
N ALA A 293 -24.88 21.15 5.90
CA ALA A 293 -23.63 20.49 5.55
C ALA A 293 -22.49 20.99 6.44
N ASP A 294 -21.64 20.08 6.90
CA ASP A 294 -20.38 20.45 7.55
C ASP A 294 -19.31 20.87 6.51
N SER A 295 -18.12 21.26 6.97
CA SER A 295 -17.01 21.64 6.08
C SER A 295 -16.53 20.50 5.16
N SER A 296 -16.73 19.25 5.57
CA SER A 296 -16.44 18.07 4.74
C SER A 296 -17.61 17.65 3.83
N GLY A 297 -18.79 18.27 3.96
CA GLY A 297 -19.99 18.00 3.17
C GLY A 297 -20.90 16.89 3.69
N PHE A 298 -20.71 16.40 4.92
CA PHE A 298 -21.66 15.50 5.59
C PHE A 298 -22.96 16.25 5.94
N PRO A 299 -24.13 15.66 5.68
CA PRO A 299 -25.40 16.23 6.09
C PRO A 299 -25.63 15.98 7.58
N LEU A 300 -25.60 17.03 8.38
CA LEU A 300 -25.78 16.97 9.82
C LEU A 300 -27.11 17.60 10.20
N SER A 301 -27.84 17.01 11.14
CA SER A 301 -28.95 17.75 11.74
C SER A 301 -28.41 18.94 12.53
N LYS A 302 -29.25 19.94 12.80
CA LYS A 302 -28.85 21.08 13.65
C LYS A 302 -28.39 20.63 15.04
N GLU A 303 -29.02 19.58 15.57
CA GLU A 303 -28.66 18.95 16.85
C GLU A 303 -27.27 18.30 16.78
N ASP A 304 -27.00 17.52 15.72
CA ASP A 304 -25.71 16.85 15.55
C ASP A 304 -24.57 17.86 15.34
N LEU A 305 -24.83 18.94 14.61
CA LEU A 305 -23.89 20.05 14.43
C LEU A 305 -23.64 20.78 15.75
N ALA A 306 -24.69 21.01 16.55
CA ALA A 306 -24.55 21.61 17.87
C ALA A 306 -23.77 20.69 18.82
N ALA A 307 -24.00 19.38 18.79
CA ALA A 307 -23.24 18.39 19.56
C ALA A 307 -21.74 18.40 19.19
N LEU A 308 -21.42 18.47 17.90
CA LEU A 308 -20.04 18.59 17.42
C LEU A 308 -19.38 19.94 17.80
N ARG A 309 -20.11 21.05 17.71
CA ARG A 309 -19.57 22.41 17.99
C ARG A 309 -19.43 22.73 19.47
N SER A 310 -20.40 22.32 20.28
CA SER A 310 -20.45 22.61 21.71
C SER A 310 -19.41 21.82 22.50
N GLY A 311 -18.79 20.81 21.89
CA GLY A 311 -18.00 19.84 22.64
C GLY A 311 -18.82 19.21 23.77
N GLN A 312 -20.16 19.09 23.62
CA GLN A 312 -21.03 18.30 24.51
C GLN A 312 -20.81 16.78 24.32
N GLY A 313 -19.57 16.39 24.05
CA GLY A 313 -18.79 15.53 24.93
C GLY A 313 -17.35 16.07 24.87
N LYS A 314 -16.67 16.26 26.01
CA LYS A 314 -15.30 16.82 26.11
C LYS A 314 -14.24 15.93 25.44
N PHE A 315 -14.35 15.64 24.15
CA PHE A 315 -13.64 14.53 23.54
C PHE A 315 -13.10 14.92 22.17
N PRO A 316 -11.78 14.97 21.97
CA PRO A 316 -11.20 15.16 20.66
C PRO A 316 -11.51 13.92 19.81
N THR A 317 -12.35 14.08 18.79
CA THR A 317 -12.50 13.08 17.73
C THR A 317 -11.24 13.08 16.88
N ARG A 318 -10.36 12.08 17.09
CA ARG A 318 -9.35 11.72 16.09
C ARG A 318 -9.98 10.73 15.13
N THR A 319 -10.28 11.17 13.91
CA THR A 319 -10.52 10.29 12.77
C THR A 319 -9.24 9.49 12.54
N GLY A 320 -9.28 8.18 12.81
CA GLY A 320 -8.11 7.32 12.60
C GLY A 320 -7.93 7.03 11.11
N ASP A 321 -6.69 7.14 10.63
CA ASP A 321 -5.99 6.56 9.47
C ASP A 321 -6.74 6.15 8.18
N LEU A 322 -7.95 6.64 7.94
CA LEU A 322 -8.64 6.53 6.66
C LEU A 322 -8.59 7.89 5.97
N GLU A 323 -7.92 7.96 4.81
CA GLU A 323 -7.68 9.21 4.07
C GLU A 323 -8.99 9.98 3.77
N VAL A 324 -10.13 9.27 3.61
CA VAL A 324 -11.47 9.85 3.53
C VAL A 324 -12.51 8.84 4.07
N PRO A 325 -13.14 9.05 5.24
CA PRO A 325 -14.15 8.12 5.74
C PRO A 325 -15.48 8.24 4.98
N SER A 326 -16.05 7.12 4.54
CA SER A 326 -17.37 7.08 3.86
C SER A 326 -18.54 7.35 4.82
N ALA A 327 -18.29 7.26 6.13
CA ALA A 327 -19.24 7.54 7.19
C ALA A 327 -18.59 8.32 8.34
N ARG A 328 -19.35 9.22 8.94
CA ARG A 328 -19.00 9.94 10.15
C ARG A 328 -19.79 9.39 11.32
N ILE A 329 -19.09 9.06 12.40
CA ILE A 329 -19.70 8.72 13.67
C ILE A 329 -19.77 10.01 14.48
N ILE A 330 -20.92 10.30 15.08
CA ILE A 330 -21.16 11.50 15.86
C ILE A 330 -21.51 11.05 17.28
N PRO A 331 -20.72 11.44 18.28
CA PRO A 331 -21.03 11.10 19.65
C PRO A 331 -22.21 11.96 20.10
N GLY A 332 -23.24 11.29 20.60
CA GLY A 332 -24.34 11.92 21.32
C GLY A 332 -24.08 11.92 22.83
N VAL A 333 -25.16 12.08 23.61
CA VAL A 333 -25.10 12.07 25.07
C VAL A 333 -24.56 10.72 25.55
N THR A 334 -23.44 10.77 26.25
CA THR A 334 -22.87 9.62 26.98
C THR A 334 -23.29 9.70 28.44
N LYS A 335 -23.92 8.66 28.96
CA LYS A 335 -24.18 8.50 30.41
C LYS A 335 -23.29 7.40 30.94
N ALA A 336 -22.51 7.68 31.98
CA ALA A 336 -21.83 6.65 32.75
C ALA A 336 -22.62 6.40 34.04
N ASP A 337 -22.94 5.15 34.33
CA ASP A 337 -23.59 4.74 35.58
C ASP A 337 -22.92 3.47 36.14
N ALA A 338 -23.47 2.93 37.23
CA ALA A 338 -22.96 1.71 37.85
C ALA A 338 -22.94 0.48 36.92
N SER A 339 -23.76 0.49 35.86
CA SER A 339 -23.91 -0.60 34.91
C SER A 339 -23.00 -0.47 33.67
N GLY A 340 -22.36 0.69 33.46
CA GLY A 340 -21.37 0.91 32.41
C GLY A 340 -21.44 2.29 31.75
N VAL A 341 -20.81 2.40 30.57
CA VAL A 341 -20.85 3.60 29.73
C VAL A 341 -21.89 3.40 28.63
N HIS A 342 -22.94 4.21 28.65
CA HIS A 342 -23.98 4.24 27.64
C HIS A 342 -23.69 5.38 26.67
N ALA A 343 -23.35 5.05 25.43
CA ALA A 343 -23.11 6.04 24.38
C ALA A 343 -24.26 6.01 23.37
N LYS A 344 -24.90 7.15 23.14
CA LYS A 344 -25.72 7.34 21.93
C LYS A 344 -24.79 7.79 20.81
N LEU A 345 -24.84 7.13 19.66
CA LEU A 345 -24.01 7.43 18.51
C LEU A 345 -24.91 7.63 17.29
N ALA A 346 -24.70 8.71 16.54
CA ALA A 346 -25.26 8.82 15.20
C ALA A 346 -24.21 8.41 14.17
N ILE A 347 -24.63 7.71 13.12
CA ILE A 347 -23.82 7.40 11.95
C ILE A 347 -24.41 8.15 10.77
N VAL A 348 -23.60 9.03 10.19
CA VAL A 348 -23.97 9.84 9.04
C VAL A 348 -23.09 9.43 7.87
N PHE A 349 -23.69 8.91 6.81
CA PHE A 349 -22.91 8.55 5.62
C PHE A 349 -22.71 9.75 4.70
N ARG A 350 -21.55 9.79 4.03
CA ARG A 350 -21.22 10.78 3.00
C ARG A 350 -21.76 10.41 1.62
N VAL A 351 -22.14 9.15 1.46
CA VAL A 351 -22.68 8.50 0.27
C VAL A 351 -23.73 7.48 0.72
N PRO A 352 -24.76 7.13 -0.05
CA PRO A 352 -25.70 6.09 0.36
C PRO A 352 -24.93 4.80 0.71
N PRO A 353 -25.13 4.21 1.90
CA PRO A 353 -24.42 2.99 2.26
C PRO A 353 -24.82 1.87 1.31
N PRO A 354 -23.86 1.12 0.73
CA PRO A 354 -24.19 -0.05 -0.07
C PRO A 354 -24.92 -1.10 0.78
N GLU A 355 -25.77 -1.90 0.16
CA GLU A 355 -26.49 -2.98 0.85
C GLU A 355 -25.49 -3.97 1.48
N GLY A 356 -25.80 -4.45 2.69
CA GLY A 356 -25.00 -5.44 3.39
C GLY A 356 -25.09 -5.33 4.91
N ASP A 357 -24.46 -6.28 5.59
CA ASP A 357 -24.42 -6.32 7.04
C ASP A 357 -23.33 -5.39 7.57
N TYR A 358 -23.75 -4.43 8.38
CA TYR A 358 -22.86 -3.51 9.08
C TYR A 358 -22.82 -3.85 10.57
N ARG A 359 -21.63 -3.70 11.15
CA ARG A 359 -21.43 -3.85 12.59
C ARG A 359 -20.62 -2.69 13.14
N LEU A 360 -20.98 -2.25 14.33
CA LEU A 360 -20.13 -1.37 15.13
C LEU A 360 -19.24 -2.22 16.01
N ARG A 361 -17.93 -2.01 15.91
CA ARG A 361 -16.91 -2.54 16.81
C ARG A 361 -16.48 -1.44 17.76
N LEU A 362 -16.57 -1.75 19.04
CA LEU A 362 -16.12 -0.88 20.12
C LEU A 362 -14.92 -1.54 20.77
N ALA A 363 -13.79 -0.83 20.82
CA ALA A 363 -12.58 -1.31 21.47
C ALA A 363 -12.12 -0.33 22.55
N VAL A 364 -11.83 -0.84 23.74
CA VAL A 364 -11.13 -0.09 24.80
C VAL A 364 -9.68 -0.63 24.83
N PRO A 365 -8.66 0.19 24.54
CA PRO A 365 -7.28 -0.25 24.34
C PRO A 365 -6.70 -0.98 25.55
N SER A 366 -7.15 -0.65 26.76
CA SER A 366 -6.66 -1.26 27.99
C SER A 366 -7.18 -2.68 28.26
N LYS A 367 -8.18 -3.20 27.52
CA LYS A 367 -8.84 -4.47 27.87
C LYS A 367 -9.08 -5.47 26.74
N GLU A 368 -8.53 -5.28 25.54
CA GLU A 368 -8.80 -6.15 24.37
C GLU A 368 -10.30 -6.48 24.15
N THR A 369 -11.20 -5.68 24.72
CA THR A 369 -12.63 -6.01 24.74
C THR A 369 -13.24 -5.39 23.49
N ILE A 370 -13.47 -6.23 22.49
CA ILE A 370 -14.15 -5.84 21.24
C ILE A 370 -15.62 -6.22 21.39
N LYS A 371 -16.48 -5.26 21.73
CA LYS A 371 -17.92 -5.47 21.64
C LYS A 371 -18.35 -5.19 20.21
N THR A 372 -18.98 -6.17 19.58
CA THR A 372 -19.55 -6.02 18.23
C THR A 372 -21.07 -6.02 18.34
N THR A 373 -21.73 -5.06 17.68
CA THR A 373 -23.20 -5.00 17.62
C THR A 373 -23.61 -4.86 16.16
N SER A 374 -24.54 -5.71 15.72
CA SER A 374 -25.13 -5.61 14.38
C SER A 374 -26.03 -4.39 14.29
N VAL A 375 -25.96 -3.72 13.15
CA VAL A 375 -26.57 -2.41 12.96
C VAL A 375 -27.36 -2.46 11.66
N PRO A 376 -28.70 -2.48 11.70
CA PRO A 376 -29.50 -2.41 10.49
C PRO A 376 -29.35 -1.01 9.88
N ILE A 377 -28.80 -0.93 8.67
CA ILE A 377 -28.58 0.34 7.96
C ILE A 377 -29.51 0.39 6.75
N SER A 378 -30.53 1.25 6.81
CA SER A 378 -31.46 1.58 5.72
C SER A 378 -31.53 3.10 5.47
N GLY A 379 -30.69 3.63 4.59
CA GLY A 379 -30.68 5.06 4.23
C GLY A 379 -29.46 5.83 4.74
N ALA A 380 -29.48 7.16 4.58
CA ALA A 380 -28.31 8.03 4.69
C ALA A 380 -27.85 8.36 6.11
N ILE A 381 -28.78 8.43 7.08
CA ILE A 381 -28.51 8.84 8.46
C ILE A 381 -29.20 7.87 9.39
N HIS A 382 -28.45 7.38 10.36
CA HIS A 382 -28.95 6.44 11.35
C HIS A 382 -28.52 6.82 12.74
N ARG A 383 -29.42 6.66 13.71
CA ARG A 383 -29.15 6.91 15.12
C ARG A 383 -29.20 5.60 15.88
N TYR A 384 -28.12 5.29 16.58
CA TYR A 384 -27.98 4.10 17.38
C TYR A 384 -27.73 4.45 18.83
N SER A 385 -28.38 3.72 19.74
CA SER A 385 -28.01 3.75 21.15
C SER A 385 -27.18 2.51 21.44
N VAL A 386 -25.92 2.68 21.81
CA VAL A 386 -25.02 1.58 22.10
C VAL A 386 -24.62 1.62 23.58
N ALA A 387 -25.11 0.64 24.33
CA ALA A 387 -24.69 0.44 25.71
C ALA A 387 -23.39 -0.36 25.75
N VAL A 388 -22.31 0.26 26.23
CA VAL A 388 -21.03 -0.39 26.48
C VAL A 388 -20.97 -0.77 27.96
N LYS A 389 -21.30 -2.02 28.25
CA LYS A 389 -21.09 -2.59 29.59
C LYS A 389 -19.59 -2.83 29.78
N CYS A 390 -18.91 -1.86 30.39
CA CYS A 390 -17.65 -2.09 31.07
C CYS A 390 -17.98 -2.36 32.54
N SER A 391 -17.40 -3.39 33.15
CA SER A 391 -17.66 -3.74 34.55
C SER A 391 -17.42 -2.52 35.45
N GLY A 392 -18.44 -2.14 36.22
CA GLY A 392 -18.44 -0.93 37.05
C GLY A 392 -17.32 -0.87 38.10
N LYS A 393 -16.67 -2.00 38.41
CA LYS A 393 -15.48 -2.07 39.27
C LYS A 393 -14.23 -1.49 38.60
N ASP A 394 -14.05 -1.74 37.30
CA ASP A 394 -12.85 -1.34 36.55
C ASP A 394 -12.82 0.14 36.16
N LEU A 395 -13.99 0.73 35.93
CA LEU A 395 -14.12 2.14 35.61
C LEU A 395 -13.97 3.05 36.84
N ARG A 396 -14.38 2.55 38.02
CA ARG A 396 -14.31 3.29 39.30
C ARG A 396 -12.90 3.30 39.89
N ASP A 397 -12.21 2.16 39.87
CA ASP A 397 -10.89 2.02 40.50
C ASP A 397 -9.77 2.72 39.69
N ALA A 398 -9.97 2.93 38.38
CA ALA A 398 -8.95 3.51 37.49
C ALA A 398 -9.07 5.01 37.23
N GLY A 399 -10.12 5.68 37.73
CA GLY A 399 -10.41 7.07 37.34
C GLY A 399 -10.41 7.25 35.82
N PHE A 400 -11.05 6.30 35.10
CA PHE A 400 -10.76 6.04 33.69
C PHE A 400 -10.92 7.30 32.82
N GLN A 401 -9.78 7.81 32.36
CA GLN A 401 -9.62 8.66 31.18
C GLN A 401 -8.99 7.77 30.12
N GLY A 402 -9.76 7.31 29.14
CA GLY A 402 -9.19 6.46 28.10
C GLY A 402 -9.92 6.58 26.78
N ASP A 403 -9.17 6.33 25.71
CA ASP A 403 -9.67 6.31 24.35
C ASP A 403 -10.61 5.12 24.16
N VAL A 404 -11.81 5.36 23.66
CA VAL A 404 -12.75 4.37 23.15
C VAL A 404 -12.72 4.46 21.63
N TYR A 405 -12.35 3.37 20.97
CA TYR A 405 -12.41 3.29 19.52
C TYR A 405 -13.77 2.77 19.09
N VAL A 406 -14.41 3.49 18.16
CA VAL A 406 -15.55 2.97 17.41
C VAL A 406 -15.12 2.78 15.97
N GLU A 407 -15.31 1.57 15.47
CA GLU A 407 -15.08 1.22 14.09
C GLU A 407 -16.38 0.69 13.49
N LEU A 408 -16.85 1.33 12.43
CA LEU A 408 -17.90 0.78 11.59
C LEU A 408 -17.26 -0.17 10.60
N VAL A 409 -17.71 -1.42 10.58
CA VAL A 409 -17.25 -2.45 9.63
C VAL A 409 -18.41 -2.98 8.80
N ARG A 410 -18.12 -3.40 7.57
CA ARG A 410 -19.05 -4.08 6.65
C ARG A 410 -18.49 -5.44 6.27
N GLU A 411 -19.36 -6.43 6.11
CA GLU A 411 -18.97 -7.71 5.53
C GLU A 411 -18.69 -7.55 4.02
N GLY A 412 -17.46 -7.83 3.60
CA GLY A 412 -17.08 -7.83 2.19
C GLY A 412 -17.35 -9.16 1.51
N ASP A 413 -17.14 -9.22 0.18
CA ASP A 413 -17.49 -10.32 -0.73
C ASP A 413 -16.88 -11.70 -0.40
N GLN A 414 -15.99 -11.78 0.60
CA GLN A 414 -15.36 -13.02 1.08
C GLN A 414 -15.69 -13.35 2.54
N GLY A 415 -16.75 -12.77 3.10
CA GLY A 415 -17.11 -12.92 4.53
C GLY A 415 -16.11 -12.25 5.48
N LYS A 416 -15.21 -11.41 4.95
CA LYS A 416 -14.23 -10.65 5.75
C LYS A 416 -14.79 -9.27 6.06
N TRP A 417 -14.76 -8.91 7.34
CA TRP A 417 -15.14 -7.58 7.82
C TRP A 417 -14.10 -6.54 7.42
N GLN A 418 -14.51 -5.54 6.64
CA GLN A 418 -13.68 -4.42 6.19
C GLN A 418 -14.08 -3.14 6.92
N PRO A 419 -13.10 -2.30 7.34
CA PRO A 419 -13.39 -1.03 7.98
C PRO A 419 -14.00 -0.03 6.99
N VAL A 420 -15.11 0.59 7.39
CA VAL A 420 -15.82 1.66 6.65
C VAL A 420 -15.49 3.03 7.23
N SER A 421 -15.34 3.11 8.55
CA SER A 421 -14.95 4.31 9.28
C SER A 421 -14.36 3.92 10.63
N LYS A 422 -13.33 4.63 11.08
CA LYS A 422 -12.73 4.45 12.40
C LYS A 422 -12.59 5.80 13.09
N GLN A 423 -13.15 5.91 14.28
CA GLN A 423 -13.08 7.12 15.08
C GLN A 423 -12.74 6.81 16.52
N THR A 424 -11.92 7.68 17.11
CA THR A 424 -11.54 7.60 18.52
C THR A 424 -12.34 8.65 19.29
N PHE A 425 -12.97 8.21 20.38
CA PHE A 425 -13.68 9.06 21.32
C PHE A 425 -13.04 8.87 22.67
N LEU A 426 -12.69 9.93 23.36
CA LEU A 426 -12.26 9.80 24.75
C LEU A 426 -13.52 9.58 25.63
N ALA A 427 -13.44 8.82 26.72
CA ALA A 427 -14.56 8.64 27.64
C ALA A 427 -14.12 9.02 29.06
N PHE A 428 -14.91 9.87 29.73
CA PHE A 428 -14.69 10.25 31.12
C PHE A 428 -15.80 9.68 32.00
N VAL A 429 -15.42 9.03 33.10
CA VAL A 429 -16.35 8.66 34.16
C VAL A 429 -16.17 9.67 35.29
N SER A 430 -17.16 10.56 35.48
CA SER A 430 -17.16 11.42 36.66
C SER A 430 -17.38 10.56 37.90
N LYS A 431 -16.55 10.73 38.94
CA LYS A 431 -16.87 10.19 40.26
C LYS A 431 -18.22 10.80 40.70
N PRO A 432 -19.15 10.01 41.26
CA PRO A 432 -20.32 10.61 41.88
C PRO A 432 -19.82 11.56 42.97
N GLU A 433 -20.24 12.83 42.89
CA GLU A 433 -20.13 13.73 44.03
C GLU A 433 -20.85 13.05 45.18
N HIS A 434 -20.15 12.83 46.28
CA HIS A 434 -20.76 12.28 47.47
C HIS A 434 -21.89 13.23 47.91
N GLU A 435 -23.13 12.77 47.78
CA GLU A 435 -24.24 13.33 48.55
C GLU A 435 -23.85 13.19 50.03
N HIS A 436 -23.69 14.34 50.69
CA HIS A 436 -23.45 14.44 52.13
C HIS A 436 -24.72 14.15 52.92
#